data_AF-A0A936D3W3-F1
#
_entry.id   AF-A0A936D3W3-F1
#
_cell.length_a   1.000
_cell.length_b   1.000
_cell.length_c   1.000
_cell.angle_alpha   90.00
_cell.angle_beta   90.00
_cell.angle_gamma   90.00
#
_symmetry.space_group_name_H-M   'P 1'
#
loop_
_entity.id
_entity.type
_entity.pdbx_description
1 polymer ?
#
loop_
_entity_poly.entity_id
_entity_poly.type
_entity_poly.pdbx_seq_one_letter_code
_entity_poly.pdbx_strand_id
1 'polypeptide(L)'
;MGFPEISARYNPVGSFGRITEPASRIAGQLPGEGNSAAFREFTWRYVNIISKALTSLGQRITYEKLLQYGADLDPLLLDYLAFLFDKPEYQSELRRAGASDWRKALDQIVNSDLKQDKATASRDRKSWAATQIYKSAGLK
;
A
#
# COMPACT_ATOMS: atom_id res chain seq x y z
N MET A 1 -19.48 -25.99 -28.55
CA MET A 1 -19.90 -25.51 -27.22
C MET A 1 -18.78 -24.66 -26.65
N GLY A 2 -18.87 -23.33 -26.80
CA GLY A 2 -18.01 -22.39 -26.08
C GLY A 2 -18.88 -21.70 -25.04
N PHE A 3 -18.56 -21.87 -23.76
CA PHE A 3 -19.25 -21.21 -22.65
C PHE A 3 -18.68 -19.79 -22.51
N PRO A 4 -19.37 -18.72 -22.97
CA PRO A 4 -18.87 -17.34 -22.84
C PRO A 4 -18.75 -16.92 -21.37
N GLU A 5 -19.57 -17.50 -20.51
CA GLU A 5 -19.59 -17.32 -19.05
C GLU A 5 -18.32 -17.83 -18.33
N ILE A 6 -17.49 -18.65 -18.98
CA ILE A 6 -16.19 -19.14 -18.46
C ILE A 6 -15.02 -18.53 -19.26
N SER A 7 -15.24 -17.36 -19.88
CA SER A 7 -14.12 -16.58 -20.38
C SER A 7 -13.36 -16.07 -19.15
N ALA A 8 -12.27 -16.76 -18.79
CA ALA A 8 -11.36 -16.37 -17.73
C ALA A 8 -11.13 -14.87 -17.83
N ARG A 9 -11.54 -14.09 -16.81
CA ARG A 9 -11.24 -12.66 -16.74
C ARG A 9 -9.72 -12.54 -16.83
N TYR A 10 -9.22 -12.22 -18.03
CA TYR A 10 -7.81 -12.15 -18.31
C TYR A 10 -7.23 -11.04 -17.44
N ASN A 11 -6.47 -11.44 -16.42
CA ASN A 11 -5.80 -10.53 -15.52
C ASN A 11 -4.30 -10.66 -15.74
N PRO A 12 -3.75 -9.96 -16.75
CA PRO A 12 -2.34 -10.06 -17.10
C PRO A 12 -1.42 -9.46 -16.06
N VAL A 13 -1.92 -8.82 -15.00
CA VAL A 13 -1.09 -8.33 -13.89
C VAL A 13 -1.23 -9.18 -12.63
N GLY A 14 -2.26 -10.03 -12.55
CA GLY A 14 -2.49 -10.92 -11.42
C GLY A 14 -1.82 -12.29 -11.54
N SER A 15 -1.29 -12.66 -12.71
CA SER A 15 -0.45 -13.83 -12.91
C SER A 15 0.97 -13.38 -13.23
N PHE A 16 1.93 -13.66 -12.35
CA PHE A 16 3.32 -13.24 -12.48
C PHE A 16 4.25 -14.26 -11.82
N GLY A 17 5.46 -14.43 -12.38
CA GLY A 17 6.51 -15.23 -11.76
C GLY A 17 7.37 -14.43 -10.76
N ARG A 18 7.48 -13.12 -10.96
CA ARG A 18 8.19 -12.18 -10.09
C ARG A 18 7.30 -11.01 -9.70
N ILE A 19 7.38 -10.58 -8.45
CA ILE A 19 6.58 -9.46 -7.90
C ILE A 19 6.79 -8.12 -8.63
N THR A 20 7.89 -7.99 -9.39
CA THR A 20 8.21 -6.81 -10.19
C THR A 20 7.55 -6.80 -11.57
N GLU A 21 7.02 -7.92 -12.06
CA GLU A 21 6.39 -8.01 -13.39
C GLU A 21 5.18 -7.09 -13.56
N PRO A 22 4.25 -6.95 -12.59
CA PRO A 22 3.15 -6.00 -12.72
C PRO A 22 3.63 -4.57 -12.97
N ALA A 23 4.64 -4.12 -12.24
CA ALA A 23 5.24 -2.80 -12.43
C ALA A 23 5.87 -2.63 -13.82
N SER A 24 6.60 -3.64 -14.30
CA SER A 24 7.19 -3.62 -15.64
C SER A 24 6.13 -3.61 -16.74
N ARG A 25 5.01 -4.33 -16.56
CA ARG A 25 3.88 -4.34 -17.52
C ARG A 25 3.21 -2.97 -17.63
N ILE A 26 3.02 -2.28 -16.50
CA ILE A 26 2.41 -0.94 -16.48
C ILE A 26 3.37 0.14 -17.00
N ALA A 27 4.56 0.24 -16.40
CA ALA A 27 5.51 1.28 -16.78
C ALA A 27 6.10 1.08 -18.18
N GLY A 28 6.11 -0.17 -18.68
CA GLY A 28 6.52 -0.50 -20.04
C GLY A 28 5.69 0.20 -21.12
N GLN A 29 4.44 0.58 -20.81
CA GLN A 29 3.55 1.30 -21.72
C GLN A 29 3.89 2.80 -21.85
N LEU A 30 4.74 3.32 -20.96
CA LEU A 30 5.10 4.74 -20.94
C LEU A 30 6.35 5.01 -21.80
N PRO A 31 6.47 6.19 -22.43
CA PRO A 31 7.66 6.57 -23.18
C PRO A 31 8.92 6.52 -22.29
N GLY A 32 9.99 5.92 -22.81
CA GLY A 32 11.22 5.65 -22.04
C GLY A 32 12.32 6.72 -22.16
N GLU A 33 12.13 7.75 -22.98
CA GLU A 33 13.19 8.70 -23.36
C GLU A 33 12.86 10.15 -22.98
N GLY A 34 13.91 10.96 -22.90
CA GLY A 34 13.82 12.39 -22.58
C GLY A 34 13.17 12.66 -21.22
N ASN A 35 12.34 13.70 -21.14
CA ASN A 35 11.64 14.10 -19.91
C ASN A 35 10.66 13.04 -19.36
N SER A 36 10.33 12.00 -20.14
CA SER A 36 9.38 10.96 -19.75
C SER A 36 10.03 9.81 -18.95
N ALA A 37 11.36 9.69 -18.97
CA ALA A 37 12.09 8.61 -18.30
C ALA A 37 11.87 8.62 -16.77
N ALA A 38 11.94 9.81 -16.14
CA ALA A 38 11.71 9.96 -14.71
C ALA A 38 10.29 9.58 -14.30
N PHE A 39 9.28 9.94 -15.13
CA PHE A 39 7.89 9.58 -14.88
C PHE A 39 7.65 8.07 -15.02
N ARG A 40 8.27 7.43 -16.01
CA ARG A 40 8.24 5.97 -16.18
C ARG A 40 8.85 5.27 -14.96
N GLU A 41 9.99 5.76 -14.48
CA GLU A 41 10.65 5.19 -13.30
C GLU A 41 9.82 5.37 -12.02
N PHE A 42 9.24 6.55 -11.82
CA PHE A 42 8.28 6.80 -10.73
C PHE A 42 7.11 5.82 -10.80
N THR A 43 6.47 5.70 -11.97
CA THR A 43 5.33 4.79 -12.17
C THR A 43 5.72 3.36 -11.85
N TRP A 44 6.90 2.91 -12.30
CA TRP A 44 7.40 1.58 -12.00
C TRP A 44 7.57 1.37 -10.49
N ARG A 45 8.25 2.30 -9.79
CA ARG A 45 8.48 2.20 -8.33
C ARG A 45 7.15 2.21 -7.57
N TYR A 46 6.21 3.05 -7.97
CA TYR A 46 4.93 3.21 -7.31
C TYR A 46 4.04 1.97 -7.46
N VAL A 47 3.88 1.46 -8.69
CA VAL A 47 3.13 0.22 -8.95
C VAL A 47 3.78 -0.98 -8.24
N ASN A 48 5.11 -1.03 -8.17
CA ASN A 48 5.82 -2.09 -7.46
C ASN A 48 5.53 -2.07 -5.94
N ILE A 49 5.46 -0.88 -5.32
CA ILE A 49 5.08 -0.74 -3.90
C ILE A 49 3.65 -1.23 -3.67
N ILE A 50 2.70 -0.79 -4.50
CA ILE A 50 1.30 -1.24 -4.42
C ILE A 50 1.22 -2.76 -4.58
N SER A 51 1.92 -3.32 -5.56
CA SER A 51 1.96 -4.76 -5.84
C SER A 51 2.48 -5.57 -4.64
N LYS A 52 3.54 -5.09 -4.00
CA LYS A 52 4.10 -5.72 -2.79
C LYS A 52 3.11 -5.68 -1.63
N ALA A 53 2.51 -4.52 -1.36
CA ALA A 53 1.52 -4.38 -0.29
C ALA A 53 0.31 -5.30 -0.50
N LEU A 54 -0.25 -5.33 -1.72
CA LEU A 54 -1.35 -6.24 -2.08
C LEU A 54 -0.96 -7.71 -1.88
N THR A 55 0.24 -8.09 -2.31
CA THR A 55 0.73 -9.46 -2.17
C THR A 55 0.90 -9.85 -0.71
N SER A 56 1.47 -8.96 0.13
CA SER A 56 1.61 -9.18 1.56
C SER A 56 0.26 -9.33 2.26
N LEU A 57 -0.75 -8.59 1.80
CA LEU A 57 -2.13 -8.68 2.28
C LEU A 57 -2.91 -9.90 1.72
N GLY A 58 -2.27 -10.76 0.93
CA GLY A 58 -2.93 -11.89 0.27
C GLY A 58 -3.96 -11.47 -0.79
N GLN A 59 -3.93 -10.20 -1.20
CA GLN A 59 -4.86 -9.64 -2.17
C GLN A 59 -4.36 -9.84 -3.60
N ARG A 60 -5.24 -10.32 -4.48
CA ARG A 60 -4.92 -10.41 -5.91
C ARG A 60 -4.67 -9.03 -6.50
N ILE A 61 -3.58 -8.89 -7.25
CA ILE A 61 -3.27 -7.68 -8.02
C ILE A 61 -4.20 -7.65 -9.24
N THR A 62 -4.93 -6.54 -9.43
CA THR A 62 -5.79 -6.30 -10.59
C THR A 62 -5.61 -4.85 -11.07
N TYR A 63 -5.97 -4.56 -12.32
CA TYR A 63 -5.91 -3.19 -12.83
C TYR A 63 -6.79 -2.24 -12.02
N GLU A 64 -7.98 -2.67 -11.61
CA GLU A 64 -8.89 -1.86 -10.81
C GLU A 64 -8.25 -1.46 -9.49
N LYS A 65 -7.57 -2.40 -8.82
CA LYS A 65 -6.85 -2.09 -7.57
C LYS A 65 -5.64 -1.20 -7.80
N LEU A 66 -4.88 -1.42 -8.88
CA LEU A 66 -3.75 -0.56 -9.22
C LEU A 66 -4.19 0.87 -9.55
N LEU A 67 -5.33 1.04 -10.22
CA LEU A 67 -5.92 2.35 -10.51
C LEU A 67 -6.47 3.00 -9.23
N GLN A 68 -7.23 2.25 -8.43
CA GLN A 68 -7.79 2.71 -7.15
C GLN A 68 -6.68 3.20 -6.22
N TYR A 69 -5.70 2.35 -5.93
CA TYR A 69 -4.59 2.70 -5.04
C TYR A 69 -3.54 3.61 -5.69
N GLY A 70 -3.60 3.74 -7.01
CA GLY A 70 -2.84 4.74 -7.75
C GLY A 70 -3.37 6.16 -7.55
N ALA A 71 -4.68 6.30 -7.35
CA ALA A 71 -5.34 7.58 -7.06
C ALA A 71 -5.35 7.90 -5.56
N ASP A 72 -5.61 6.90 -4.71
CA ASP A 72 -5.61 7.05 -3.25
C ASP A 72 -4.95 5.84 -2.58
N LEU A 73 -3.73 6.06 -2.06
CA LEU A 73 -2.93 5.02 -1.43
C LEU A 73 -3.31 4.77 0.04
N ASP A 74 -3.97 5.73 0.69
CA ASP A 74 -4.12 5.74 2.14
C ASP A 74 -4.90 4.53 2.70
N PRO A 75 -5.95 4.02 2.05
CA PRO A 75 -6.61 2.79 2.50
C PRO A 75 -5.68 1.57 2.47
N LEU A 76 -4.88 1.41 1.40
CA LEU A 76 -3.92 0.31 1.29
C LEU A 76 -2.81 0.43 2.34
N LEU A 77 -2.35 1.66 2.61
CA LEU A 77 -1.36 1.92 3.66
C LEU A 77 -1.90 1.51 5.04
N LEU A 78 -3.13 1.89 5.37
CA LEU A 78 -3.75 1.56 6.64
C LEU A 78 -3.89 0.04 6.80
N ASP A 79 -4.41 -0.65 5.78
CA ASP A 79 -4.54 -2.11 5.78
C ASP A 79 -3.18 -2.80 5.95
N TYR A 80 -2.16 -2.32 5.23
CA TYR A 80 -0.81 -2.87 5.31
C TYR A 80 -0.19 -2.66 6.71
N LEU A 81 -0.33 -1.47 7.29
CA LEU A 81 0.17 -1.20 8.65
C LEU A 81 -0.59 -2.01 9.70
N ALA A 82 -1.90 -2.14 9.59
CA ALA A 82 -2.70 -2.99 10.47
C ALA A 82 -2.23 -4.46 10.40
N PHE A 83 -2.00 -4.96 9.19
CA PHE A 83 -1.42 -6.29 8.97
C PHE A 83 -0.05 -6.45 9.64
N LEU A 84 0.83 -5.45 9.54
CA LEU A 84 2.12 -5.48 10.24
C LEU A 84 1.91 -5.47 11.76
N PHE A 85 1.06 -4.60 12.29
CA PHE A 85 0.85 -4.49 13.73
C PHE A 85 0.27 -5.76 14.35
N ASP A 86 -0.48 -6.56 13.58
CA ASP A 86 -1.00 -7.85 14.04
C ASP A 86 0.07 -8.97 14.02
N LYS A 87 1.27 -8.75 13.45
CA LYS A 87 2.34 -9.77 13.45
C LYS A 87 3.05 -9.90 14.80
N PRO A 88 3.31 -11.13 15.29
CA PRO A 88 4.00 -11.35 16.57
C PRO A 88 5.37 -10.69 16.68
N GLU A 89 6.12 -10.61 15.58
CA GLU A 89 7.47 -10.03 15.52
C GLU A 89 7.52 -8.54 15.86
N TYR A 90 6.41 -7.81 15.71
CA TYR A 90 6.34 -6.37 15.99
C TYR A 90 5.65 -6.03 17.31
N GLN A 91 5.05 -7.03 17.98
CA GLN A 91 4.34 -6.82 19.25
C GLN A 91 5.26 -6.34 20.39
N SER A 92 6.54 -6.75 20.40
CA SER A 92 7.51 -6.29 21.39
C SER A 92 7.78 -4.79 21.27
N GLU A 93 7.96 -4.30 20.05
CA GLU A 93 8.26 -2.90 19.79
C GLU A 93 7.02 -2.02 19.96
N LEU A 94 5.85 -2.50 19.53
CA LEU A 94 4.58 -1.85 19.82
C LEU A 94 4.33 -1.72 21.32
N ARG A 95 4.64 -2.76 22.11
CA ARG A 95 4.54 -2.69 23.58
C ARG A 95 5.48 -1.66 24.17
N ARG A 96 6.74 -1.59 23.70
CA ARG A 96 7.72 -0.57 24.16
C ARG A 96 7.28 0.84 23.83
N ALA A 97 6.60 1.04 22.70
CA ALA A 97 6.03 2.31 22.31
C ALA A 97 4.68 2.65 22.97
N GLY A 98 4.17 1.81 23.88
CA GLY A 98 2.86 2.02 24.52
C GLY A 98 1.66 1.74 23.61
N ALA A 99 1.88 1.11 22.45
CA ALA A 99 0.87 0.78 21.44
C ALA A 99 0.58 -0.73 21.38
N SER A 100 0.65 -1.44 22.53
CA SER A 100 0.36 -2.89 22.59
C SER A 100 -1.06 -3.23 22.12
N ASP A 101 -2.00 -2.33 22.33
CA ASP A 101 -3.28 -2.31 21.62
C ASP A 101 -3.23 -1.18 20.59
N TRP A 102 -2.74 -1.50 19.40
CA TRP A 102 -2.55 -0.51 18.34
C TRP A 102 -3.89 0.11 17.88
N ARG A 103 -5.01 -0.61 18.01
CA ARG A 103 -6.35 -0.11 17.64
C ARG A 103 -6.76 1.01 18.59
N LYS A 104 -6.58 0.80 19.89
CA LYS A 104 -6.81 1.85 20.89
C LYS A 104 -5.87 3.03 20.73
N ALA A 105 -4.59 2.78 20.47
CA ALA A 105 -3.61 3.84 20.21
C ALA A 105 -3.99 4.67 18.97
N LEU A 106 -4.51 4.01 17.93
CA LEU A 106 -4.98 4.66 16.72
C LEU A 106 -6.16 5.58 17.00
N ASP A 107 -7.18 5.10 17.71
CA ASP A 107 -8.34 5.92 18.09
C ASP A 107 -7.93 7.12 18.97
N GLN A 108 -6.97 6.94 19.89
CA GLN A 108 -6.44 8.05 20.69
C GLN A 108 -5.81 9.13 19.83
N ILE A 109 -4.97 8.76 18.84
CA ILE A 109 -4.32 9.73 17.96
C ILE A 109 -5.34 10.40 17.03
N VAL A 110 -6.26 9.62 16.45
CA VAL A 110 -7.31 10.14 15.55
C VAL A 110 -8.13 11.23 16.25
N ASN A 111 -8.53 10.98 17.51
CA ASN A 111 -9.36 11.89 18.32
C ASN A 111 -8.55 12.94 19.10
N SER A 112 -7.22 12.94 19.01
CA SER A 112 -6.37 13.93 19.65
C SER A 112 -6.32 15.26 18.87
N ASP A 113 -5.90 16.33 19.54
CA ASP A 113 -5.62 17.63 18.93
C ASP A 113 -4.31 17.67 18.11
N LEU A 114 -3.58 16.54 17.99
CA LEU A 114 -2.37 16.46 17.19
C LEU A 114 -2.69 16.79 15.73
N LYS A 115 -1.91 17.67 15.10
CA LYS A 115 -2.16 18.11 13.72
C LYS A 115 -1.24 17.42 12.73
N GLN A 116 -1.76 17.19 11.54
CA GLN A 116 -0.96 16.78 10.39
C GLN A 116 -0.06 17.94 9.97
N ASP A 117 1.20 17.65 9.68
CA ASP A 117 2.12 18.62 9.08
C ASP A 117 1.73 18.94 7.65
N LYS A 118 2.24 20.04 7.08
CA LYS A 118 1.97 20.43 5.68
C LYS A 118 2.22 19.29 4.68
N ALA A 119 3.23 18.46 4.92
CA ALA A 119 3.57 17.33 4.06
C ALA A 119 2.59 16.14 4.16
N THR A 120 1.79 16.07 5.24
CA THR A 120 0.83 14.99 5.49
C THR A 120 -0.62 15.49 5.55
N ALA A 121 -0.85 16.76 5.27
CA ALA A 121 -2.16 17.40 5.37
C ALA A 121 -3.21 16.82 4.41
N SER A 122 -2.80 16.27 3.27
CA SER A 122 -3.69 15.63 2.31
C SER A 122 -4.02 14.17 2.66
N ARG A 123 -3.38 13.59 3.68
CA ARG A 123 -3.60 12.18 4.04
C ARG A 123 -4.87 12.02 4.85
N ASP A 124 -5.48 10.85 4.71
CA ASP A 124 -6.52 10.41 5.63
C ASP A 124 -6.01 10.40 7.08
N ARG A 125 -6.89 10.77 8.01
CA ARG A 125 -6.56 10.91 9.43
C ARG A 125 -6.15 9.57 10.06
N LYS A 126 -6.81 8.47 9.70
CA LYS A 126 -6.49 7.14 10.25
C LYS A 126 -5.18 6.62 9.68
N SER A 127 -4.96 6.78 8.38
CA SER A 127 -3.70 6.38 7.74
C SER A 127 -2.53 7.19 8.29
N TRP A 128 -2.70 8.50 8.51
CA TRP A 128 -1.71 9.30 9.21
C TRP A 128 -1.47 8.83 10.65
N ALA A 129 -2.51 8.57 11.44
CA ALA A 129 -2.38 8.08 12.80
C ALA A 129 -1.61 6.74 12.86
N ALA A 130 -1.91 5.81 11.94
CA ALA A 130 -1.17 4.56 11.82
C ALA A 130 0.32 4.79 11.52
N THR A 131 0.67 5.77 10.68
CA THR A 131 2.10 6.10 10.45
C THR A 131 2.79 6.65 11.69
N GLN A 132 2.07 7.36 12.58
CA GLN A 132 2.65 7.83 13.83
C GLN A 132 2.97 6.66 14.77
N ILE A 133 2.08 5.68 14.86
CA ILE A 133 2.32 4.45 15.63
C ILE A 133 3.52 3.68 15.07
N TYR A 134 3.56 3.50 13.74
CA TYR A 134 4.68 2.83 13.07
C TYR A 134 6.02 3.52 13.39
N LYS A 135 6.04 4.86 13.33
CA LYS A 135 7.22 5.68 13.64
C LYS A 135 7.61 5.62 15.11
N SER A 136 6.65 5.71 16.04
CA SER A 136 6.94 5.65 17.48
C SER A 136 7.44 4.27 17.92
N ALA A 137 6.98 3.21 17.25
CA ALA A 137 7.44 1.84 17.47
C ALA A 137 8.80 1.54 16.80
N GLY A 138 9.36 2.46 16.01
CA GLY A 138 10.68 2.28 15.40
C GLY A 138 10.76 1.12 14.41
N LEU A 139 9.63 0.72 13.82
CA LEU A 139 9.56 -0.36 12.85
C LEU A 139 10.32 0.03 11.58
N LYS A 140 11.07 -0.91 10.99
CA LYS A 140 11.85 -0.75 9.75
C LYS A 140 11.53 -1.86 8.76
#